data_AF-A0A958FBX1-F1
#
_entry.id   AF-A0A958FBX1-F1
#
_cell.length_a   1.000
_cell.length_b   1.000
_cell.length_c   1.000
_cell.angle_alpha   90.00
_cell.angle_beta   90.00
_cell.angle_gamma   90.00
#
_symmetry.space_group_name_H-M   'P 1'
#
loop_
_entity.id
_entity.type
_entity.pdbx_description
1 polymer ?
#
loop_
_entity_poly.entity_id
_entity_poly.type
_entity_poly.pdbx_seq_one_letter_code
_entity_poly.pdbx_strand_id
1 'polypeptide(L)'
;SFIFAGLLLLLYDRGCSGKAPGVAGQHPHTYAGEGRALNYQLYLPADYESRREWPVILYLHGASLRGSKVARVTRYGLPRMLKKRT
;
A
#
# COMPACT_ATOMS: atom_id res chain seq x y z
N SER A 1 -41.95 -34.48 14.58
CA SER A 1 -40.71 -34.21 15.32
C SER A 1 -39.62 -33.82 14.36
N PHE A 2 -39.10 -32.61 14.54
CA PHE A 2 -38.09 -31.96 13.71
C PHE A 2 -36.70 -32.57 13.91
N ILE A 3 -35.79 -32.16 13.03
CA ILE A 3 -34.32 -32.05 13.17
C ILE A 3 -33.56 -33.13 12.40
N PHE A 4 -33.38 -32.92 11.09
CA PHE A 4 -32.20 -33.40 10.36
C PHE A 4 -31.87 -32.40 9.24
N ALA A 5 -30.57 -32.12 9.09
CA ALA A 5 -29.96 -31.49 7.92
C ALA A 5 -30.24 -29.99 7.63
N GLY A 6 -30.00 -29.10 8.61
CA GLY A 6 -30.08 -27.66 8.37
C GLY A 6 -28.93 -26.79 8.91
N LEU A 7 -27.88 -27.37 9.51
CA LEU A 7 -26.88 -26.58 10.24
C LEU A 7 -25.42 -27.00 10.01
N LEU A 8 -25.07 -27.44 8.81
CA LEU A 8 -23.65 -27.69 8.47
C LEU A 8 -23.24 -27.18 7.09
N LEU A 9 -23.84 -26.10 6.62
CA LEU A 9 -23.42 -25.46 5.36
C LEU A 9 -23.46 -23.92 5.42
N LEU A 10 -23.11 -23.32 6.56
CA LEU A 10 -22.92 -21.86 6.68
C LEU A 10 -21.56 -21.49 7.32
N LEU A 11 -20.53 -22.31 7.08
CA LEU A 11 -19.14 -21.92 7.38
C LEU A 11 -18.27 -21.98 6.13
N TYR A 12 -18.84 -21.63 4.97
CA TYR A 12 -18.12 -21.57 3.70
C TYR A 12 -18.27 -20.21 3.01
N ASP A 13 -18.32 -19.12 3.78
CA ASP A 13 -17.96 -17.82 3.21
C ASP A 13 -16.57 -17.40 3.68
N ARG A 14 -15.63 -17.64 2.75
CA ARG A 14 -14.30 -17.09 2.76
C ARG A 14 -14.41 -15.57 2.69
N GLY A 15 -14.10 -14.92 3.80
CA GLY A 15 -13.78 -13.51 3.81
C GLY A 15 -12.53 -13.27 4.64
N CYS A 16 -11.35 -13.67 4.16
CA CYS A 16 -10.13 -12.95 4.56
C CYS A 16 -10.43 -11.49 4.28
N SER A 17 -10.64 -10.69 5.34
CA SER A 17 -10.75 -9.24 5.26
C SER A 17 -9.51 -8.75 4.51
N GLY A 18 -9.69 -8.46 3.23
CA GLY A 18 -8.63 -7.99 2.37
C GLY A 18 -8.26 -6.62 2.90
N LYS A 19 -7.06 -6.53 3.48
CA LYS A 19 -6.23 -5.33 3.69
C LYS A 19 -6.96 -4.02 3.37
N ALA A 20 -7.17 -3.18 4.40
CA ALA A 20 -7.69 -1.82 4.24
C ALA A 20 -7.06 -1.19 2.97
N PRO A 21 -7.87 -0.73 2.00
CA PRO A 21 -7.34 -0.20 0.77
C PRO A 21 -6.39 0.93 1.14
N GLY A 22 -5.13 0.80 0.73
CA GLY A 22 -4.17 1.88 0.92
C GLY A 22 -4.76 3.12 0.25
N VAL A 23 -4.74 4.24 0.95
CA VAL A 23 -5.36 5.48 0.46
C VAL A 23 -4.70 5.83 -0.86
N ALA A 24 -5.51 6.05 -1.91
CA ALA A 24 -5.03 6.46 -3.21
C ALA A 24 -4.13 7.71 -3.09
N GLY A 25 -3.16 7.81 -3.97
CA GLY A 25 -2.19 8.89 -3.96
C GLY A 25 -0.91 8.59 -3.22
N GLN A 26 -0.17 9.67 -2.97
CA GLN A 26 1.20 9.58 -2.47
C GLN A 26 1.32 9.92 -0.99
N HIS A 27 1.66 8.93 -0.17
CA HIS A 27 1.70 9.04 1.29
C HIS A 27 3.05 8.63 1.88
N PRO A 28 3.47 9.21 3.01
CA PRO A 28 4.67 8.78 3.72
C PRO A 28 4.44 7.45 4.45
N HIS A 29 5.45 6.59 4.41
CA HIS A 29 5.49 5.35 5.16
C HIS A 29 6.89 5.12 5.74
N THR A 30 6.94 4.26 6.76
CA THR A 30 8.17 3.83 7.41
C THR A 30 8.18 2.31 7.47
N TYR A 31 9.23 1.70 6.93
CA TYR A 31 9.55 0.30 7.16
C TYR A 31 10.50 0.21 8.35
N ALA A 32 10.21 -0.69 9.30
CA ALA A 32 11.09 -1.01 10.42
C ALA A 32 11.42 -2.51 10.39
N GLY A 33 12.71 -2.84 10.31
CA GLY A 33 13.19 -4.22 10.25
C GLY A 33 14.68 -4.29 10.56
N GLU A 34 15.11 -5.37 11.23
CA GLU A 34 16.53 -5.66 11.50
C GLU A 34 17.32 -4.48 12.11
N GLY A 35 16.70 -3.77 13.07
CA GLY A 35 17.33 -2.61 13.72
C GLY A 35 17.49 -1.38 12.81
N ARG A 36 16.87 -1.37 11.63
CA ARG A 36 16.90 -0.25 10.68
C ARG A 36 15.49 0.26 10.42
N ALA A 37 15.39 1.57 10.18
CA ALA A 37 14.17 2.23 9.76
C ALA A 37 14.39 2.94 8.42
N LEU A 38 13.49 2.73 7.46
CA LEU A 38 13.54 3.34 6.13
C LEU A 38 12.24 4.10 5.88
N ASN A 39 12.36 5.40 5.64
CA ASN A 39 11.23 6.25 5.28
C ASN A 39 11.12 6.35 3.76
N TYR A 40 9.91 6.19 3.24
CA TYR A 40 9.63 6.23 1.81
C TYR A 40 8.27 6.88 1.53
N GLN A 41 8.08 7.33 0.28
CA GLN A 41 6.77 7.73 -0.22
C GLN A 41 6.21 6.60 -1.06
N LEU A 42 5.01 6.13 -0.75
CA LEU A 42 4.27 5.16 -1.56
C LEU A 42 3.22 5.90 -2.38
N TYR A 43 3.13 5.60 -3.67
CA TYR A 43 2.01 6.02 -4.50
C TYR A 43 1.12 4.82 -4.80
N LEU A 44 -0.19 4.97 -4.59
CA LEU A 44 -1.20 4.00 -5.00
C LEU A 44 -2.12 4.62 -6.05
N PRO A 45 -2.34 3.97 -7.20
CA PRO A 45 -3.34 4.37 -8.17
C PRO A 45 -4.75 4.45 -7.57
N ALA A 46 -5.64 5.23 -8.18
CA ALA A 46 -7.02 5.40 -7.72
C ALA A 46 -7.82 4.08 -7.72
N ASP A 47 -7.48 3.17 -8.63
CA ASP A 47 -8.08 1.85 -8.82
C ASP A 47 -7.23 0.74 -8.19
N TYR A 48 -6.38 1.06 -7.21
CA TYR A 48 -5.54 0.07 -6.55
C TYR A 48 -6.38 -0.99 -5.82
N GLU A 49 -6.25 -2.24 -6.25
CA GLU A 49 -6.86 -3.41 -5.63
C GLU A 49 -5.81 -4.36 -5.05
N SER A 50 -5.93 -4.68 -3.76
CA SER A 50 -4.94 -5.49 -3.02
C SER A 50 -4.86 -6.96 -3.43
N ARG A 51 -5.90 -7.49 -4.10
CA ARG A 51 -5.95 -8.88 -4.57
C ARG A 51 -5.40 -9.07 -5.99
N ARG A 52 -5.08 -7.97 -6.67
CA ARG A 52 -4.52 -7.95 -8.02
C ARG A 52 -3.00 -7.83 -7.94
N GLU A 53 -2.31 -8.48 -8.88
CA GLU A 53 -0.87 -8.26 -9.07
C GLU A 53 -0.62 -6.95 -9.82
N TRP A 54 0.27 -6.13 -9.29
CA TRP A 54 0.67 -4.86 -9.88
C TRP A 54 2.18 -4.86 -10.14
N PRO A 55 2.66 -4.32 -11.27
CA PRO A 55 4.08 -4.05 -11.43
C PRO A 55 4.52 -2.99 -10.39
N VAL A 56 5.73 -3.15 -9.88
CA VAL A 56 6.32 -2.22 -8.91
C VAL A 56 7.40 -1.38 -9.58
N ILE A 57 7.28 -0.05 -9.47
CA ILE A 57 8.32 0.89 -9.86
C ILE A 57 9.05 1.35 -8.60
N LEU A 58 10.34 1.02 -8.50
CA LEU A 58 11.20 1.53 -7.44
C LEU A 58 11.95 2.77 -7.94
N TYR A 59 11.66 3.93 -7.33
CA TYR A 59 12.33 5.18 -7.65
C TYR A 59 13.31 5.57 -6.54
N LEU A 60 14.59 5.68 -6.89
CA LEU A 60 15.65 6.07 -5.97
C LEU A 60 16.07 7.52 -6.23
N HIS A 61 16.29 8.29 -5.17
CA HIS A 61 16.71 9.68 -5.30
C HIS A 61 18.24 9.81 -5.37
N GLY A 62 18.73 10.87 -6.02
CA GLY A 62 20.15 11.21 -6.01
C GLY A 62 20.63 11.78 -4.67
N ALA A 63 21.94 11.98 -4.56
CA ALA A 63 22.60 12.45 -3.33
C ALA A 63 22.11 13.83 -2.83
N SER A 64 21.56 14.67 -3.71
CA SER A 64 21.03 16.00 -3.39
C SER A 64 19.80 15.96 -2.48
N LEU A 65 19.09 14.84 -2.40
CA LEU A 65 17.88 14.65 -1.57
C LEU A 65 18.10 13.76 -0.34
N ARG A 66 19.35 13.37 -0.04
CA ARG A 66 19.70 12.52 1.12
C ARG A 66 19.27 13.11 2.46
N GLY A 67 19.00 12.25 3.44
CA GLY A 67 18.70 12.61 4.83
C GLY A 67 17.40 11.98 5.32
N SER A 68 16.96 12.37 6.53
CA SER A 68 15.81 11.75 7.20
C SER A 68 14.43 12.32 6.82
N LYS A 69 14.39 13.50 6.18
CA LYS A 69 13.14 14.20 5.82
C LYS A 69 12.54 13.63 4.53
N VAL A 70 11.68 12.62 4.66
CA VAL A 70 11.07 11.88 3.52
C VAL A 70 10.35 12.80 2.52
N ALA A 71 9.71 13.86 2.97
CA ALA A 71 9.01 14.81 2.09
C ALA A 71 9.90 15.42 1.00
N ARG A 72 11.23 15.50 1.21
CA ARG A 72 12.19 16.04 0.23
C ARG A 72 12.26 15.22 -1.05
N VAL A 73 11.99 13.91 -1.00
CA VAL A 73 12.04 13.05 -2.20
C VAL A 73 10.96 13.42 -3.22
N THR A 74 9.94 14.17 -2.80
CA THR A 74 8.86 14.66 -3.67
C THR A 74 9.15 15.98 -4.37
N ARG A 75 10.36 16.55 -4.19
CA ARG A 75 10.71 17.87 -4.74
C ARG A 75 10.90 17.85 -6.26
N TYR A 76 11.37 16.73 -6.82
CA TYR A 76 11.73 16.61 -8.23
C TYR A 76 11.31 15.25 -8.82
N GLY A 77 11.41 15.12 -10.14
CA GLY A 77 11.23 13.85 -10.85
C GLY A 77 9.81 13.28 -10.76
N LEU A 78 9.72 11.96 -10.92
CA LEU A 78 8.46 11.21 -10.91
C LEU A 78 7.63 11.47 -9.64
N PRO A 79 8.19 11.43 -8.41
CA PRO A 79 7.43 11.74 -7.19
C PRO A 79 6.75 13.11 -7.19
N ARG A 80 7.35 14.13 -7.82
CA ARG A 80 6.69 15.45 -7.92
C ARG A 80 5.48 15.42 -8.85
N MET A 81 5.55 14.66 -9.93
CA MET A 81 4.48 14.56 -10.93
C MET A 81 3.25 13.82 -10.38
N LEU A 82 3.48 12.80 -9.55
CA LEU A 82 2.42 11.98 -8.96
C LEU A 82 1.49 12.77 -8.02
N LYS A 83 1.98 13.82 -7.35
CA LYS A 83 1.14 14.71 -6.54
C LYS A 83 -0.01 15.35 -7.32
N LYS A 84 0.14 15.53 -8.63
CA LYS A 84 -0.90 16.09 -9.52
C LYS A 84 -1.89 15.04 -10.03
N ARG A 85 -1.70 13.77 -9.68
CA ARG A 85 -2.50 12.61 -10.15
C ARG A 85 -3.36 12.03 -9.02
N THR A 86 -3.59 12.84 -7.99
CA THR A 86 -4.41 12.55 -6.81
C THR A 86 -5.53 13.56 -6.76
#